data_AF-A7IKX7-F1
#
_entry.id   AF-A7IKX7-F1
#
_cell.length_a   1.000
_cell.length_b   1.000
_cell.length_c   1.000
_cell.angle_alpha   90.00
_cell.angle_beta   90.00
_cell.angle_gamma   90.00
#
_symmetry.space_group_name_H-M   'P 1'
#
loop_
_entity.id
_entity.type
_entity.pdbx_description
1 polymer ?
#
loop_
_entity_poly.entity_id
_entity_poly.type
_entity_poly.pdbx_seq_one_letter_code
_entity_poly.pdbx_strand_id
1 'polypeptide(L)'
;MIPVLHEALCNGQRLRLFRPPADGTDFPWHAMDDLHACLGLPAELRRTIMRGIRSQVIVHTVATADGIVTIAPHFMAYGLIEGAIERGHAPAWAEKEYRLSMVVAMKKMTAHLGEAGSLGFAIAAARRQADDDGGAA
;
A
#
# COMPACT_ATOMS: atom_id res chain seq x y z
N MET A 1 -13.68 -5.46 11.91
CA MET A 1 -13.79 -4.69 10.65
C MET A 1 -12.73 -3.60 10.68
N ILE A 2 -11.90 -3.47 9.64
CA ILE A 2 -10.87 -2.43 9.60
C ILE A 2 -11.40 -1.23 8.80
N PRO A 3 -11.38 0.00 9.36
CA PRO A 3 -11.81 1.19 8.63
C PRO A 3 -10.77 1.59 7.58
N VAL A 4 -11.24 2.16 6.48
CA VAL A 4 -10.37 2.84 5.51
C VAL A 4 -9.76 4.06 6.21
N LEU A 5 -8.43 4.15 6.18
CA LEU A 5 -7.68 5.28 6.74
C LEU A 5 -7.75 6.49 5.80
N HIS A 6 -7.63 6.24 4.50
CA HIS A 6 -7.72 7.27 3.46
C HIS A 6 -8.12 6.67 2.13
N GLU A 7 -9.03 7.33 1.42
CA GLU A 7 -9.27 7.10 -0.01
C GLU A 7 -8.60 8.21 -0.82
N ALA A 8 -7.89 7.84 -1.87
CA ALA A 8 -7.25 8.74 -2.81
C ALA A 8 -7.58 8.35 -4.25
N LEU A 9 -7.22 9.22 -5.19
CA LEU A 9 -7.19 8.91 -6.61
C LEU A 9 -5.73 8.72 -7.04
N CYS A 10 -5.47 7.61 -7.72
CA CYS A 10 -4.18 7.32 -8.33
C CYS A 10 -4.46 6.82 -9.75
N ASN A 11 -3.90 7.51 -10.74
CA ASN A 11 -4.14 7.32 -12.16
C ASN A 11 -5.64 7.28 -12.51
N GLY A 12 -6.42 8.19 -11.91
CA GLY A 12 -7.87 8.28 -12.09
C GLY A 12 -8.69 7.14 -11.47
N GLN A 13 -8.05 6.19 -10.78
CA GLN A 13 -8.72 5.08 -10.11
C GLN A 13 -8.66 5.25 -8.59
N ARG A 14 -9.67 4.71 -7.89
CA ARG A 14 -9.74 4.75 -6.42
C ARG A 14 -8.63 3.89 -5.81
N LEU A 15 -7.96 4.45 -4.80
CA LEU A 15 -6.97 3.78 -3.97
C LEU A 15 -7.34 3.90 -2.48
N ARG A 16 -7.69 2.78 -1.85
CA ARG A 16 -7.90 2.70 -0.39
C ARG A 16 -6.61 2.36 0.34
N LEU A 17 -6.32 3.15 1.37
CA LEU A 17 -5.22 2.97 2.30
C LEU A 17 -5.75 2.65 3.70
N PHE A 18 -5.02 1.84 4.44
CA PHE A 18 -5.42 1.26 5.72
C PHE A 18 -4.30 1.42 6.75
N ARG A 19 -4.67 1.32 8.03
CA ARG A 19 -3.67 1.07 9.07
C ARG A 19 -3.12 -0.36 8.91
N PRO A 20 -1.84 -0.60 9.20
CA PRO A 20 -1.29 -1.95 9.33
C PRO A 20 -2.14 -2.81 10.28
N PRO A 21 -2.34 -4.10 10.00
CA PRO A 21 -3.13 -5.00 10.84
C PRO A 21 -2.39 -5.46 12.11
N ALA A 22 -1.06 -5.34 12.15
CA ALA A 22 -0.25 -5.68 13.31
C ALA A 22 0.04 -4.45 14.18
N ASP A 23 0.12 -4.66 15.49
CA ASP A 23 0.56 -3.63 16.43
C ASP A 23 2.03 -3.28 16.14
N GLY A 24 2.26 -2.06 15.68
CA GLY A 24 3.62 -1.58 15.43
C GLY A 24 3.68 -0.39 14.48
N THR A 25 4.88 0.15 14.37
CA THR A 25 5.19 1.28 13.50
C THR A 25 5.48 0.76 12.10
N ASP A 26 4.56 0.99 11.17
CA ASP A 26 4.69 0.62 9.77
C ASP A 26 3.94 1.65 8.90
N PHE A 27 4.29 1.74 7.62
CA PHE A 27 3.62 2.61 6.67
C PHE A 27 2.17 2.17 6.44
N PRO A 28 1.28 3.07 5.96
CA PRO A 28 -0.06 2.67 5.56
C PRO A 28 -0.06 1.50 4.56
N TRP A 29 -0.97 0.56 4.75
CA TRP A 29 -1.16 -0.56 3.84
C TRP A 29 -2.14 -0.15 2.73
N HIS A 30 -2.09 -0.82 1.59
CA HIS A 30 -2.96 -0.51 0.45
C HIS A 30 -3.83 -1.70 0.06
N ALA A 31 -5.03 -1.45 -0.48
CA ALA A 31 -5.81 -2.50 -1.13
C ALA A 31 -5.14 -2.94 -2.43
N MET A 32 -4.87 -4.23 -2.57
CA MET A 32 -4.19 -4.81 -3.75
C MET A 32 -5.00 -4.61 -5.03
N ASP A 33 -6.30 -4.90 -5.00
CA ASP A 33 -7.15 -4.78 -6.18
C ASP A 33 -7.29 -3.32 -6.66
N ASP A 34 -7.31 -2.38 -5.72
CA ASP A 34 -7.32 -0.94 -6.00
C ASP A 34 -6.01 -0.52 -6.68
N LEU A 35 -4.86 -0.89 -6.11
CA LEU A 35 -3.56 -0.58 -6.70
C LEU A 35 -3.41 -1.18 -8.11
N HIS A 36 -3.82 -2.44 -8.31
CA HIS A 36 -3.81 -3.07 -9.63
C HIS A 36 -4.69 -2.33 -10.64
N ALA A 37 -5.80 -1.74 -10.20
CA ALA A 37 -6.63 -0.89 -11.04
C ALA A 37 -5.93 0.42 -11.38
N CYS A 38 -5.33 1.11 -10.40
CA CYS A 38 -4.51 2.30 -10.59
C CYS A 38 -3.37 2.07 -11.59
N LEU A 39 -2.78 0.87 -11.58
CA LEU A 39 -1.69 0.50 -12.47
C LEU A 39 -2.14 0.04 -13.87
N GLY A 40 -3.44 0.08 -14.17
CA GLY A 40 -3.94 -0.29 -15.50
C GLY A 40 -3.70 -1.76 -15.87
N LEU A 41 -3.42 -2.64 -14.88
CA LEU A 41 -3.03 -4.01 -15.17
C LEU A 41 -4.19 -4.79 -15.81
N PRO A 42 -3.96 -5.62 -16.85
CA PRO A 42 -5.02 -6.47 -17.40
C PRO A 42 -5.54 -7.48 -16.37
N ALA A 43 -6.83 -7.84 -16.46
CA ALA A 43 -7.47 -8.74 -15.51
C ALA A 43 -6.75 -10.10 -15.34
N GLU A 44 -6.17 -10.63 -16.41
CA GLU A 44 -5.39 -11.88 -16.35
C GLU A 44 -4.12 -11.74 -15.52
N LEU A 45 -3.39 -10.64 -15.71
CA LEU A 45 -2.18 -10.34 -14.96
C LEU A 45 -2.50 -10.13 -13.47
N ARG A 46 -3.58 -9.41 -13.15
CA ARG A 46 -4.07 -9.26 -11.77
C ARG A 46 -4.33 -10.60 -11.11
N ARG A 47 -5.02 -11.51 -11.80
CA ARG A 47 -5.30 -12.87 -11.29
C ARG A 47 -4.01 -13.65 -11.05
N THR A 48 -3.03 -13.56 -11.94
CA THR A 48 -1.74 -14.22 -11.79
C THR A 48 -0.96 -13.69 -10.58
N ILE A 49 -0.86 -12.36 -10.43
CA ILE A 49 -0.22 -11.74 -9.26
C ILE A 49 -0.94 -12.16 -7.98
N MET A 50 -2.27 -12.03 -7.94
CA MET A 50 -3.08 -12.41 -6.77
C MET A 50 -2.91 -13.88 -6.39
N ARG A 51 -2.78 -14.80 -7.34
CA ARG A 51 -2.48 -16.21 -7.04
C ARG A 51 -1.10 -16.39 -6.42
N GLY A 52 -0.08 -15.68 -6.91
CA GLY A 52 1.28 -15.77 -6.40
C GLY A 52 1.46 -15.20 -4.99
N ILE A 53 0.71 -14.13 -4.66
CA ILE A 53 0.84 -13.47 -3.34
C ILE A 53 -0.09 -14.07 -2.27
N ARG A 54 -1.14 -14.80 -2.63
CA ARG A 54 -2.12 -15.34 -1.67
C ARG A 54 -1.53 -16.29 -0.64
N SER A 55 -0.42 -16.95 -0.96
CA SER A 55 0.30 -17.82 -0.04
C SER A 55 1.35 -17.08 0.80
N GLN A 56 1.53 -15.78 0.59
CA GLN A 56 2.52 -14.98 1.32
C GLN A 56 1.94 -14.56 2.67
N VAL A 57 2.69 -14.78 3.75
CA VAL A 57 2.27 -14.52 5.14
C VAL A 57 2.09 -13.02 5.41
N ILE A 58 2.62 -12.17 4.54
CA ILE A 58 2.68 -10.71 4.70
C ILE A 58 1.44 -9.96 4.18
N VAL A 59 0.49 -10.62 3.50
CA VAL A 59 -0.76 -10.00 3.05
C VAL A 59 -1.91 -10.39 3.97
N HIS A 60 -2.87 -9.49 4.15
CA HIS A 60 -4.03 -9.74 5.01
C HIS A 60 -5.33 -9.56 4.26
N THR A 61 -6.25 -10.50 4.42
CA THR A 61 -7.63 -10.36 3.97
C THR A 61 -8.49 -9.84 5.11
N VAL A 62 -9.09 -8.66 4.93
CA VAL A 62 -9.80 -7.94 5.99
C VAL A 62 -11.20 -7.56 5.56
N ALA A 63 -12.15 -7.61 6.49
CA ALA A 63 -13.51 -7.13 6.27
C ALA A 63 -13.58 -5.60 6.46
N THR A 64 -14.14 -4.93 5.46
CA THR A 64 -14.44 -3.49 5.43
C THR A 64 -15.96 -3.29 5.27
N ALA A 65 -16.43 -2.04 5.41
CA ALA A 65 -17.83 -1.70 5.14
C ALA A 65 -18.25 -2.00 3.69
N ASP A 66 -17.32 -1.87 2.74
CA ASP A 66 -17.53 -2.13 1.31
C ASP A 66 -17.32 -3.60 0.92
N GLY A 67 -17.07 -4.48 1.88
CA GLY A 67 -16.82 -5.90 1.66
C GLY A 67 -15.40 -6.34 2.04
N ILE A 68 -15.01 -7.53 1.58
CA ILE A 68 -13.73 -8.15 1.91
C ILE A 68 -12.67 -7.66 0.92
N VAL A 69 -11.52 -7.22 1.44
CA VAL A 69 -10.39 -6.74 0.63
C VAL A 69 -9.10 -7.42 1.06
N THR A 70 -8.17 -7.59 0.12
CA THR A 70 -6.79 -7.99 0.43
C THR A 70 -5.94 -6.73 0.52
N ILE A 71 -5.28 -6.52 1.66
CA ILE A 71 -4.35 -5.43 1.90
C ILE A 71 -2.91 -5.94 1.96
N ALA A 72 -1.98 -5.10 1.53
CA ALA A 72 -0.55 -5.40 1.50
C ALA A 72 0.30 -4.22 2.01
N PRO A 73 1.51 -4.51 2.53
CA PRO A 73 2.44 -3.50 3.02
C PRO A 73 2.97 -2.61 1.88
N HIS A 74 3.53 -1.46 2.27
CA HIS A 74 3.99 -0.42 1.33
C HIS A 74 5.05 -0.92 0.33
N PHE A 75 6.04 -1.70 0.78
CA PHE A 75 7.14 -2.14 -0.09
C PHE A 75 6.66 -2.96 -1.30
N MET A 76 5.59 -3.75 -1.14
CA MET A 76 5.01 -4.52 -2.24
C MET A 76 4.42 -3.62 -3.34
N ALA A 77 3.91 -2.44 -2.97
CA ALA A 77 3.41 -1.49 -3.96
C ALA A 77 4.54 -0.93 -4.82
N TYR A 78 5.70 -0.65 -4.22
CA TYR A 78 6.80 0.02 -4.90
C TYR A 78 7.30 -0.79 -6.10
N GLY A 79 7.63 -2.07 -5.90
CA GLY A 79 8.07 -2.94 -7.00
C GLY A 79 6.99 -3.17 -8.07
N LEU A 80 5.71 -3.21 -7.67
CA LEU A 80 4.60 -3.31 -8.63
C LEU A 80 4.43 -2.04 -9.47
N ILE A 81 4.55 -0.87 -8.85
CA ILE A 81 4.44 0.43 -9.52
C ILE A 81 5.58 0.60 -10.52
N GLU A 82 6.83 0.40 -10.10
CA GLU A 82 8.00 0.50 -10.99
C GLU A 82 7.87 -0.46 -12.18
N GLY A 83 7.60 -1.74 -11.91
CA GLY A 83 7.45 -2.73 -12.99
C GLY A 83 6.27 -2.45 -13.94
N ALA A 84 5.18 -1.86 -13.44
CA ALA A 84 4.06 -1.44 -14.29
C ALA A 84 4.41 -0.22 -15.16
N ILE A 85 5.20 0.73 -14.65
CA ILE A 85 5.68 1.88 -15.42
C ILE A 85 6.66 1.44 -16.51
N GLU A 86 7.65 0.61 -16.16
CA GLU A 86 8.65 0.09 -17.10
C GLU A 86 8.02 -0.69 -18.27
N ARG A 87 6.91 -1.40 -18.00
CA ARG A 87 6.16 -2.16 -19.01
C ARG A 87 5.09 -1.35 -19.74
N GLY A 88 4.96 -0.06 -19.44
CA GLY A 88 3.99 0.83 -20.08
C GLY A 88 2.52 0.60 -19.70
N HIS A 89 2.25 -0.10 -18.60
CA HIS A 89 0.90 -0.28 -18.07
C HIS A 89 0.41 0.95 -17.29
N ALA A 90 1.33 1.65 -16.63
CA ALA A 90 1.04 2.84 -15.86
C ALA A 90 1.93 4.01 -16.32
N PRO A 91 1.43 5.25 -16.29
CA PRO A 91 2.25 6.41 -16.55
C PRO A 91 3.16 6.71 -15.34
N ALA A 92 4.31 7.36 -15.58
CA ALA A 92 5.28 7.68 -14.52
C ALA A 92 4.70 8.51 -13.36
N TRP A 93 3.66 9.32 -13.59
CA TRP A 93 3.03 10.10 -12.52
C TRP A 93 2.23 9.26 -11.52
N ALA A 94 1.89 8.01 -11.84
CA ALA A 94 1.17 7.12 -10.93
C ALA A 94 1.98 6.88 -9.63
N GLU A 95 3.31 6.76 -9.74
CA GLU A 95 4.19 6.64 -8.59
C GLU A 95 4.11 7.87 -7.67
N LYS A 96 4.14 9.07 -8.27
CA LYS A 96 4.04 10.33 -7.53
C LYS A 96 2.69 10.44 -6.82
N GLU A 97 1.60 10.12 -7.49
CA GLU A 97 0.24 10.16 -6.91
C GLU A 97 0.09 9.16 -5.77
N TYR A 98 0.62 7.94 -5.93
CA TYR A 98 0.67 6.94 -4.87
C TYR A 98 1.45 7.46 -3.65
N ARG A 99 2.67 7.99 -3.86
CA ARG A 99 3.50 8.54 -2.78
C ARG A 99 2.82 9.68 -2.03
N LEU A 100 2.16 10.59 -2.75
CA LEU A 100 1.41 11.70 -2.13
C LEU A 100 0.24 11.17 -1.29
N SER A 101 -0.48 10.16 -1.79
CA SER A 101 -1.57 9.50 -1.06
C SER A 101 -1.06 8.85 0.22
N MET A 102 0.10 8.19 0.16
CA MET A 102 0.78 7.61 1.31
C MET A 102 1.15 8.66 2.36
N VAL A 103 1.68 9.81 1.96
CA VAL A 103 1.99 10.93 2.88
C VAL A 103 0.73 11.42 3.60
N VAL A 104 -0.40 11.56 2.88
CA VAL A 104 -1.66 12.01 3.49
C VAL A 104 -2.20 10.96 4.47
N ALA A 105 -2.19 9.68 4.08
CA ALA A 105 -2.60 8.60 4.97
C ALA A 105 -1.69 8.53 6.22
N MET A 106 -0.39 8.70 6.04
CA MET A 106 0.58 8.73 7.13
C MET A 106 0.26 9.85 8.13
N LYS A 107 0.02 11.08 7.65
CA LYS A 107 -0.41 12.20 8.49
C LYS A 107 -1.68 11.92 9.29
N LYS A 108 -2.68 11.23 8.69
CA LYS A 108 -3.90 10.83 9.40
C LYS A 108 -3.62 9.77 10.47
N MET A 109 -2.73 8.83 10.18
CA MET A 109 -2.35 7.78 11.12
C MET A 109 -1.63 8.34 12.35
N THR A 110 -0.78 9.36 12.17
CA THR A 110 0.04 9.97 13.22
C THR A 110 -0.51 11.28 13.77
N ALA A 111 -1.74 11.67 13.42
CA ALA A 111 -2.32 12.96 13.81
C ALA A 111 -2.33 13.22 15.33
N HIS A 112 -2.30 12.15 16.13
CA HIS A 112 -2.31 12.19 17.59
C HIS A 112 -0.91 12.37 18.23
N LEU A 113 0.18 12.31 17.46
CA LEU A 113 1.55 12.27 17.97
C LEU A 113 2.28 13.63 17.94
N GLY A 114 1.68 14.66 17.34
CA GLY A 114 2.38 15.91 17.02
C GLY A 114 3.48 15.73 15.95
N GLU A 115 4.16 16.82 15.59
CA GLU A 115 5.11 16.82 14.47
C GLU A 115 6.34 15.93 14.72
N ALA A 116 7.02 16.11 15.86
CA ALA A 116 8.19 15.32 16.22
C ALA A 116 7.85 13.83 16.35
N GLY A 117 6.70 13.50 16.93
CA GLY A 117 6.22 12.13 17.05
C GLY A 117 5.88 11.51 15.69
N SER A 118 5.26 12.28 14.78
CA SER A 118 5.00 11.84 13.41
C SER A 118 6.28 11.57 12.62
N LEU A 119 7.32 12.40 12.79
CA LEU A 119 8.62 12.18 12.15
C LEU A 119 9.30 10.92 12.72
N GLY A 120 9.31 10.77 14.05
CA GLY A 120 9.84 9.58 14.71
C GLY A 120 9.13 8.30 14.25
N PHE A 121 7.81 8.35 14.09
CA PHE A 121 7.02 7.25 13.52
C PHE A 121 7.48 6.92 12.10
N ALA A 122 7.60 7.91 11.21
CA ALA A 122 8.02 7.68 9.83
C ALA A 122 9.42 7.05 9.73
N ILE A 123 10.37 7.49 10.57
CA ILE A 123 11.72 6.92 10.64
C ILE A 123 11.68 5.46 11.11
N ALA A 124 10.88 5.15 12.14
CA ALA A 124 10.75 3.79 12.64
C ALA A 124 10.06 2.86 11.63
N ALA A 125 9.05 3.34 10.90
CA ALA A 125 8.40 2.59 9.82
C ALA A 125 9.40 2.28 8.69
N ALA A 126 10.22 3.26 8.29
CA ALA A 126 11.24 3.06 7.26
C ALA A 126 12.30 2.02 7.66
N ARG A 127 12.71 2.00 8.94
CA ARG A 127 13.65 0.98 9.45
C ARG A 127 13.05 -0.41 9.40
N ARG A 128 11.80 -0.57 9.87
CA ARG A 128 11.10 -1.85 9.83
C ARG A 128 10.98 -2.38 8.40
N GLN A 129 10.61 -1.52 7.46
CA GLN A 129 10.50 -1.92 6.05
C GLN A 129 11.86 -2.37 5.48
N ALA A 130 12.95 -1.70 5.81
CA ALA A 130 14.28 -2.12 5.34
C ALA A 130 14.67 -3.51 5.86
N ASP A 131 14.24 -3.88 7.08
CA ASP A 131 14.43 -5.22 7.63
C ASP A 131 13.58 -6.26 6.88
N ASP A 132 12.32 -5.91 6.55
CA ASP A 132 11.41 -6.78 5.79
C ASP A 132 11.87 -6.99 4.33
N ASP A 133 12.41 -5.95 3.69
CA ASP A 133 12.98 -6.00 2.33
C ASP A 133 14.31 -6.79 2.30
N GLY A 134 15.10 -6.76 3.38
CA GLY A 134 16.38 -7.46 3.51
C GLY A 134 16.28 -8.93 3.90
N GLY A 135 15.10 -9.42 4.29
CA GLY A 135 14.85 -10.81 4.72
C GLY A 135 14.59 -11.81 3.58
N ALA A 136 14.62 -11.37 2.32
CA ALA A 136 14.37 -12.20 1.14
C ALA A 136 15.67 -12.69 0.44
N ALA A 137 16.70 -13.03 1.22
CA ALA A 137 17.95 -13.62 0.74
C ALA A 137 18.08 -15.10 1.14
#